data_AF-A0A7C7N4V6-F1
#
_entry.id   AF-A0A7C7N4V6-F1
#
_cell.length_a   1.000
_cell.length_b   1.000
_cell.length_c   1.000
_cell.angle_alpha   90.00
_cell.angle_beta   90.00
_cell.angle_gamma   90.00
#
_symmetry.space_group_name_H-M   'P 1'
#
loop_
_entity.id
_entity.type
_entity.pdbx_description
1 polymer ?
#
loop_
_entity_poly.entity_id
_entity_poly.type
_entity_poly.pdbx_seq_one_letter_code
_entity_poly.pdbx_strand_id
1 'polypeptide(L)'
;MKKIIKSYIFISAIFLQSCGFYSMAGSIPPHIKSIAIPLVENQTAEFAMAETVTDNLVSKFTKENILRVTSEKNADSMLNGIIMKVD
;
A
#
# COMPACT_ATOMS: atom_id res chain seq x y z
N MET A 1 -40.65 -33.96 -8.60
CA MET A 1 -40.60 -32.62 -7.98
C MET A 1 -39.58 -32.53 -6.85
N LYS A 2 -39.69 -33.30 -5.75
CA LYS A 2 -38.75 -33.25 -4.61
C LYS A 2 -37.27 -33.51 -4.95
N LYS A 3 -36.97 -34.41 -5.91
CA LYS A 3 -35.60 -34.68 -6.37
C LYS A 3 -34.96 -33.50 -7.12
N ILE A 4 -35.76 -32.77 -7.89
CA ILE A 4 -35.31 -31.58 -8.63
C ILE A 4 -35.00 -30.44 -7.66
N ILE A 5 -35.86 -30.23 -6.66
CA ILE A 5 -35.65 -29.23 -5.59
C ILE A 5 -34.37 -29.54 -4.80
N LYS A 6 -34.12 -30.81 -4.43
CA LYS A 6 -32.87 -31.22 -3.78
C LYS A 6 -31.63 -30.96 -4.65
N SER A 7 -31.73 -31.15 -5.97
CA SER A 7 -30.65 -30.85 -6.91
C SER A 7 -30.33 -29.35 -6.98
N TYR A 8 -31.34 -28.49 -6.98
CA TYR A 8 -31.13 -27.03 -6.95
C TYR A 8 -30.49 -26.56 -5.63
N ILE A 9 -30.90 -27.13 -4.50
CA ILE A 9 -30.30 -26.84 -3.19
C ILE A 9 -28.81 -27.24 -3.17
N PHE A 10 -28.48 -28.40 -3.75
CA PHE A 10 -27.10 -28.88 -3.82
C PHE A 10 -26.21 -27.99 -4.72
N ILE A 11 -26.73 -27.56 -5.88
CA ILE A 11 -26.02 -26.65 -6.78
C ILE A 11 -25.79 -25.28 -6.11
N SER A 12 -26.78 -24.75 -5.40
CA SER A 12 -26.65 -23.48 -4.67
C SER A 12 -25.59 -23.53 -3.56
N ALA A 13 -25.39 -24.67 -2.92
CA ALA A 13 -24.40 -24.82 -1.85
C ALA A 13 -22.95 -24.74 -2.37
N ILE A 14 -22.70 -25.12 -3.62
CA ILE A 14 -21.37 -25.07 -4.26
C ILE A 14 -20.94 -23.62 -4.53
N PHE A 15 -21.87 -22.73 -4.89
CA PHE A 15 -21.56 -21.32 -5.17
C PHE A 15 -21.19 -20.49 -3.92
N LEU A 16 -21.55 -20.97 -2.72
CA LEU A 16 -21.25 -20.30 -1.44
C LEU A 16 -19.81 -20.53 -0.95
N GLN A 17 -19.04 -21.43 -1.59
CA GLN A 17 -17.65 -21.74 -1.22
C GLN A 17 -16.63 -20.83 -1.92
N SER A 18 -17.07 -19.75 -2.59
CA SER A 18 -16.20 -18.86 -3.38
C SER A 18 -15.55 -17.72 -2.59
N CYS A 19 -15.70 -17.67 -1.27
CA CYS A 19 -14.95 -16.74 -0.41
C CYS A 19 -13.50 -17.24 -0.21
N GLY A 20 -12.61 -16.89 -1.13
CA GLY A 20 -11.17 -17.04 -0.93
C GLY A 20 -10.68 -16.11 0.19
N PHE A 21 -9.64 -16.54 0.92
CA PHE A 21 -8.90 -15.69 1.84
C PHE A 21 -8.27 -14.52 1.07
N TYR A 22 -9.00 -13.43 0.90
CA TYR A 22 -8.46 -12.19 0.37
C TYR A 22 -7.68 -11.53 1.50
N SER A 23 -6.36 -11.72 1.50
CA SER A 23 -5.47 -11.04 2.43
C SER A 23 -5.41 -9.55 2.07
N MET A 24 -6.34 -8.80 2.66
CA MET A 24 -6.30 -7.33 2.68
C MET A 24 -5.28 -6.81 3.71
N ALA A 25 -4.62 -7.71 4.44
CA ALA A 25 -3.39 -7.39 5.16
C ALA A 25 -2.31 -7.12 4.11
N GLY A 26 -2.09 -5.84 3.81
CA GLY A 26 -0.95 -5.41 3.00
C GLY A 26 0.36 -5.94 3.59
N SER A 27 1.44 -5.86 2.81
CA SER A 27 2.78 -6.31 3.19
C SER A 27 3.37 -5.60 4.42
N ILE A 28 2.66 -4.67 5.04
CA ILE A 28 3.12 -3.84 6.14
C ILE A 28 2.67 -4.46 7.48
N PRO A 29 3.60 -4.75 8.40
CA PRO A 29 3.29 -5.24 9.73
C PRO A 29 2.30 -4.32 10.47
N PRO A 30 1.37 -4.87 11.29
CA PRO A 30 0.28 -4.10 11.91
C PRO A 30 0.73 -3.04 12.93
N HIS A 31 2.00 -3.06 13.34
CA HIS A 31 2.57 -2.07 14.25
C HIS A 31 3.11 -0.83 13.52
N ILE A 32 3.31 -0.88 12.20
CA ILE A 32 3.77 0.25 11.41
C ILE A 32 2.55 0.97 10.85
N LYS A 33 2.25 2.15 11.41
CA LYS A 33 1.08 2.96 11.01
C LYS A 33 1.47 4.33 10.50
N SER A 34 2.73 4.73 10.71
CA SER A 34 3.26 6.01 10.32
C SER A 34 4.62 5.90 9.64
N ILE A 35 4.89 6.87 8.76
CA ILE A 35 6.10 6.93 7.96
C ILE A 35 6.65 8.35 7.95
N ALA A 36 7.97 8.48 8.09
CA ALA A 36 8.69 9.70 7.81
C ALA A 36 9.34 9.59 6.42
N ILE A 37 9.25 10.66 5.63
CA ILE A 37 9.86 10.76 4.31
C ILE A 37 10.79 11.98 4.36
N PRO A 38 12.06 11.79 4.74
CA PRO A 38 13.06 12.85 4.69
C PRO A 38 13.33 13.31 3.25
N LEU A 39 14.04 14.43 3.10
CA LEU A 39 14.44 14.91 1.79
C LEU A 39 15.33 13.86 1.10
N VAL A 40 14.90 13.41 -0.07
CA VAL A 40 15.64 12.45 -0.88
C VAL A 40 16.98 13.04 -1.33
N GLU A 41 18.06 12.28 -1.21
CA GLU A 41 19.38 12.72 -1.69
C GLU A 41 19.42 12.72 -3.22
N ASN A 42 19.95 13.79 -3.82
CA ASN A 42 20.10 13.88 -5.27
C ASN A 42 21.58 13.83 -5.67
N GLN A 43 22.00 12.74 -6.32
CA GLN A 43 23.35 12.56 -6.86
C GLN A 43 23.41 12.90 -8.36
N THR A 44 22.37 13.51 -8.91
CA THR A 44 22.27 13.88 -10.32
C THR A 44 22.53 15.37 -10.52
N ALA A 45 22.76 15.76 -11.78
CA ALA A 45 22.95 17.17 -12.13
C ALA A 45 21.62 17.96 -12.24
N GLU A 46 20.47 17.28 -12.14
CA GLU A 46 19.17 17.89 -12.36
C GLU A 46 18.70 18.67 -11.13
N PHE A 47 18.25 19.91 -11.36
CA PHE A 47 17.84 20.80 -10.28
C PHE A 47 16.46 20.41 -9.73
N ALA A 48 16.23 20.66 -8.43
CA ALA A 48 14.96 20.41 -7.75
C ALA A 48 14.41 18.96 -7.79
N MET A 49 15.19 17.97 -8.24
CA MET A 49 14.75 16.56 -8.25
C MET A 49 14.51 16.00 -6.85
N ALA A 50 15.36 16.36 -5.88
CA ALA A 50 15.17 15.98 -4.48
C ALA A 50 13.79 16.39 -3.96
N GLU A 51 13.42 17.66 -4.15
CA GLU A 51 12.15 18.23 -3.69
C GLU A 51 10.97 17.64 -4.45
N THR A 52 11.05 17.61 -5.79
CA THR A 52 9.98 17.07 -6.64
C THR A 52 9.65 15.61 -6.33
N VAL A 53 10.67 14.76 -6.12
CA VAL A 53 10.47 13.35 -5.79
C VAL A 53 9.92 13.22 -4.36
N THR A 54 10.48 13.96 -3.40
CA THR A 54 10.01 13.94 -2.01
C THR A 54 8.54 14.35 -1.91
N ASP A 55 8.15 15.44 -2.58
CA ASP A 55 6.76 15.92 -2.60
C ASP A 55 5.80 14.93 -3.24
N ASN A 56 6.21 14.30 -4.35
CA ASN A 56 5.42 13.25 -4.99
C ASN A 56 5.22 12.04 -4.06
N LEU A 57 6.28 11.63 -3.34
CA LEU A 57 6.18 10.56 -2.36
C LEU A 57 5.21 10.94 -1.24
N VAL A 58 5.38 12.11 -0.62
CA VAL A 58 4.48 12.59 0.45
C VAL A 58 3.03 12.66 -0.03
N SER A 59 2.79 13.21 -1.21
CA SER A 59 1.47 13.30 -1.83
C SER A 59 0.85 11.92 -2.07
N LYS A 60 1.63 10.97 -2.60
CA LYS A 60 1.17 9.60 -2.85
C LYS A 60 0.79 8.89 -1.57
N PHE A 61 1.63 8.93 -0.54
CA PHE A 61 1.33 8.31 0.76
C PHE A 61 0.11 8.95 1.44
N THR A 62 -0.03 10.26 1.35
CA THR A 62 -1.19 10.99 1.89
C THR A 62 -2.48 10.63 1.14
N LYS A 63 -2.41 10.50 -0.19
CA LYS A 63 -3.56 10.19 -1.04
C LYS A 63 -4.05 8.75 -0.87
N GLU A 64 -3.13 7.79 -0.86
CA GLU A 64 -3.48 6.37 -0.70
C GLU A 64 -3.84 6.03 0.76
N ASN A 65 -3.45 6.89 1.72
CA ASN A 65 -3.76 6.77 3.15
C ASN A 65 -3.37 5.41 3.75
N ILE A 66 -2.30 4.81 3.24
CA ILE A 66 -1.78 3.50 3.68
C ILE A 66 -1.03 3.65 5.00
N LEU A 67 -0.23 4.72 5.14
CA LEU A 67 0.50 5.09 6.35
C LEU A 67 0.37 6.59 6.58
N ARG A 68 0.29 7.01 7.85
CA ARG A 68 0.23 8.42 8.21
C ARG A 68 1.62 9.06 8.07
N VAL A 69 1.76 10.06 7.21
CA VAL A 69 3.00 10.83 7.10
C VAL A 69 3.20 11.67 8.36
N THR A 70 4.35 11.53 9.01
CA THR A 70 4.68 12.27 10.24
C THR A 70 6.17 12.63 10.28
N SER A 71 6.60 13.34 11.32
CA SER A 71 8.01 13.73 11.48
C SER A 71 8.88 12.54 11.87
N GLU A 72 10.17 12.61 11.52
CA GLU A 72 11.17 11.56 11.77
C GLU A 72 11.21 11.06 13.22
N LYS A 73 10.89 11.93 14.19
CA LYS A 73 10.92 11.59 15.62
C LYS A 73 9.73 10.75 16.09
N ASN A 74 8.62 10.77 15.35
CA ASN A 74 7.35 10.16 15.77
C ASN A 74 6.88 9.04 14.82
N ALA A 75 7.62 8.78 13.76
CA ALA A 75 7.24 7.77 12.78
C ALA A 75 7.65 6.36 13.22
N ASP A 76 6.80 5.37 12.94
CA ASP A 76 7.10 3.95 13.15
C ASP A 76 8.12 3.44 12.12
N SER A 77 8.27 4.15 11.00
CA SER A 77 9.15 3.80 9.88
C SER A 77 9.70 5.05 9.18
N MET A 78 10.81 4.90 8.44
CA MET A 78 11.45 5.98 7.69
C MET A 78 11.82 5.52 6.28
N LEU A 79 11.53 6.35 5.28
CA LEU A 79 11.83 6.10 3.87
C LEU A 79 12.99 6.99 3.42
N ASN A 80 14.20 6.44 3.42
CA ASN A 80 15.38 7.12 2.89
C ASN A 80 15.59 6.71 1.43
N GLY A 81 15.87 7.69 0.57
CA GLY A 81 16.06 7.48 -0.86
C GLY A 81 17.24 8.30 -1.39
N ILE A 82 17.87 7.77 -2.45
CA ILE A 82 18.96 8.42 -3.18
C ILE A 82 18.65 8.32 -4.68
N ILE A 83 18.63 9.45 -5.37
CA ILE A 83 18.48 9.54 -6.83
C ILE A 83 19.87 9.42 -7.44
N MET A 84 20.18 8.27 -8.02
CA MET A 84 21.50 7.99 -8.60
C MET A 84 21.64 8.53 -10.03
N LYS A 85 20.57 8.48 -10.81
CA LYS A 85 20.57 8.86 -12.22
C LYS A 85 19.15 9.23 -12.67
N VAL A 86 19.07 10.19 -13.58
CA VAL A 86 17.86 10.49 -14.36
C VAL A 86 18.25 10.23 -15.82
N ASP A 87 17.48 9.39 -16.50
CA ASP A 87 17.63 9.04 -17.92
C ASP A 87 16.51 9.68 -18.75
#